data_AF-A0A661VGI8-F1
#
_entry.id   AF-A0A661VGI8-F1
#
_cell.length_a   1.000
_cell.length_b   1.000
_cell.length_c   1.000
_cell.angle_alpha   90.00
_cell.angle_beta   90.00
_cell.angle_gamma   90.00
#
_symmetry.space_group_name_H-M   'P 1'
#
loop_
_entity.id
_entity.type
_entity.pdbx_description
1 polymer ?
#
loop_
_entity_poly.entity_id
_entity_poly.type
_entity_poly.pdbx_seq_one_letter_code
_entity_poly.pdbx_strand_id
1 'polypeptide(L)'
;MSFTQVYFGKLEGKMNVEGNRTTTVELRPTWQENVCVYTHCPAIQWKGSQKKDERHIRNPHSEDALTWQVFRSLEVAGLLDTFVGDLLGMSDHYRVYYWQRPWYQYVIDPAIDRALGEVEPYHRAHNRQHTETDLILRGNRTLVMAEMKLGHQETWPNGWRQSAGSPLVDDYEPWVRPLLKDPATWRDTMKRFAQLYKNLVLGRRLAELWAPSGTPLELHLLAVVNGSAGQRLVDGSVSTYRAEFEDFRATSSLPAHRLHLLEWQEIRRWMSGIPRPELDFALDRLTRHPLLKPAPFRRIIAVDWSGAKDHAMQKQKIWWCDGSVDKQGRLHVSALSHGKTRTEFIEWLKDQAKTRRRMLVGLDFPFSFPKGWVGHQLSQETETWNDVVAFCRENAEAILRECPPPFWGRPGTTKPRVQDFAALGLDSLLRKTETRTRTAKSVFQIGGAGAPGTAALRGIPRLLELRVAGFSIWPFDGSLEELGLNHVVVEIYPRVFASHVPKSSQEAREKFVDMVCEQERVIVRDAIRQKASVTEDAFDAFISTIAMWKELKVEGAGFDRYDITFYEDQVIRSEGWIWGVPHLQDREA
;
A
#
# COMPACT_ATOMS: atom_id res chain seq x y z
N MET A 1 7.15 -6.25 -25.69
CA MET A 1 6.86 -7.34 -26.66
C MET A 1 6.58 -8.60 -25.88
N SER A 2 5.62 -9.41 -26.36
CA SER A 2 5.08 -10.66 -25.78
C SER A 2 4.33 -10.53 -24.44
N PHE A 3 3.02 -10.25 -24.50
CA PHE A 3 2.11 -10.58 -23.40
C PHE A 3 1.87 -12.10 -23.43
N THR A 4 2.45 -12.84 -22.49
CA THR A 4 2.15 -14.26 -22.31
C THR A 4 0.74 -14.37 -21.75
N GLN A 5 -0.24 -14.71 -22.60
CA GLN A 5 -1.58 -15.10 -22.17
C GLN A 5 -1.44 -16.41 -21.38
N VAL A 6 -1.56 -16.33 -20.06
CA VAL A 6 -1.77 -17.51 -19.22
C VAL A 6 -3.20 -17.97 -19.47
N TYR A 7 -3.36 -19.12 -20.12
CA TYR A 7 -4.66 -19.76 -20.36
C TYR A 7 -5.11 -20.42 -19.04
N PHE A 8 -6.07 -19.82 -18.36
CA PHE A 8 -6.80 -20.48 -17.28
C PHE A 8 -7.91 -21.36 -17.89
N GLY A 9 -7.95 -22.64 -17.53
CA GLY A 9 -8.95 -23.58 -18.03
C GLY A 9 -10.39 -23.19 -17.66
N LYS A 10 -11.37 -23.69 -18.41
CA LYS A 10 -12.80 -23.47 -18.16
C LYS A 10 -13.20 -24.07 -16.80
N LEU A 11 -13.71 -23.26 -15.88
CA LEU A 11 -14.24 -23.70 -14.58
C LEU A 11 -15.77 -23.48 -14.55
N GLU A 12 -16.54 -24.54 -14.30
CA GLU A 12 -18.01 -24.52 -14.27
C GLU A 12 -18.53 -24.73 -12.83
N GLY A 13 -19.36 -23.81 -12.32
CA GLY A 13 -20.06 -23.94 -11.04
C GLY A 13 -21.58 -23.96 -11.22
N LYS A 14 -22.30 -24.93 -10.65
CA LYS A 14 -23.77 -25.04 -10.72
C LYS A 14 -24.42 -24.49 -9.44
N MET A 15 -25.48 -23.69 -9.58
CA MET A 15 -26.29 -23.16 -8.46
C MET A 15 -27.75 -23.63 -8.53
N ASN A 16 -28.35 -23.92 -7.38
CA ASN A 16 -29.79 -24.13 -7.22
C ASN A 16 -30.50 -22.81 -6.89
N VAL A 17 -31.57 -22.49 -7.65
CA VAL A 17 -32.45 -21.35 -7.40
C VAL A 17 -33.89 -21.86 -7.45
N GLU A 18 -34.65 -21.63 -6.38
CA GLU A 18 -36.11 -21.77 -6.41
C GLU A 18 -36.67 -20.82 -7.48
N GLY A 19 -37.28 -21.39 -8.53
CA GLY A 19 -37.79 -20.65 -9.69
C GLY A 19 -37.14 -20.98 -11.04
N ASN A 20 -37.16 -22.26 -11.42
CA ASN A 20 -37.18 -22.83 -12.79
C ASN A 20 -36.27 -22.31 -13.93
N ARG A 21 -35.13 -21.65 -13.68
CA ARG A 21 -33.97 -21.63 -14.62
C ARG A 21 -32.63 -21.57 -13.88
N THR A 22 -31.92 -22.69 -13.86
CA THR A 22 -30.52 -22.78 -13.44
C THR A 22 -29.67 -21.94 -14.40
N THR A 23 -29.21 -20.77 -13.96
CA THR A 23 -28.28 -19.95 -14.75
C THR A 23 -26.87 -20.22 -14.24
N THR A 24 -26.09 -20.99 -15.00
CA THR A 24 -24.68 -21.24 -14.69
C THR A 24 -23.87 -19.99 -15.01
N VAL A 25 -23.20 -19.41 -14.02
CA VAL A 25 -22.21 -18.34 -14.23
C VAL A 25 -20.87 -19.02 -14.47
N GLU A 26 -20.31 -18.91 -15.67
CA GLU A 26 -19.01 -19.49 -16.03
C GLU A 26 -17.91 -18.42 -15.94
N LEU A 27 -16.80 -18.71 -15.24
CA LEU A 27 -15.58 -17.91 -15.35
C LEU A 27 -14.92 -18.17 -16.71
N ARG A 28 -14.58 -17.09 -17.40
CA ARG A 28 -13.92 -17.12 -18.70
C ARG A 28 -12.42 -16.85 -18.56
N PRO A 29 -11.61 -17.37 -19.50
CA PRO A 29 -10.15 -17.23 -19.46
C PRO A 29 -9.67 -15.79 -19.65
N THR A 30 -10.48 -14.91 -20.24
CA THR A 30 -10.11 -13.52 -20.47
C THR A 30 -10.96 -12.55 -19.67
N TRP A 31 -10.35 -11.44 -19.27
CA TRP A 31 -11.07 -10.40 -18.55
C TRP A 31 -12.14 -9.74 -19.42
N GLN A 32 -11.92 -9.60 -20.73
CA GLN A 32 -12.92 -9.09 -21.68
C GLN A 32 -14.19 -9.93 -21.58
N GLU A 33 -14.05 -11.24 -21.57
CA GLU A 33 -15.19 -12.13 -21.45
C GLU A 33 -15.77 -12.06 -20.03
N ASN A 34 -14.98 -12.06 -18.97
CA ASN A 34 -15.52 -11.89 -17.61
C ASN A 34 -16.25 -10.55 -17.39
N VAL A 35 -16.00 -9.55 -18.21
CA VAL A 35 -16.67 -8.25 -18.17
C VAL A 35 -17.80 -8.15 -19.20
N CYS A 36 -17.70 -8.85 -20.33
CA CYS A 36 -18.68 -8.84 -21.43
C CYS A 36 -19.58 -10.10 -21.46
N VAL A 37 -19.44 -11.05 -20.54
CA VAL A 37 -20.21 -12.31 -20.59
C VAL A 37 -21.69 -12.02 -20.39
N TYR A 38 -22.36 -12.34 -21.49
CA TYR A 38 -23.77 -12.40 -21.79
C TYR A 38 -24.50 -13.40 -20.88
N THR A 39 -24.81 -12.99 -19.65
CA THR A 39 -25.64 -13.82 -18.77
C THR A 39 -27.07 -13.87 -19.34
N HIS A 40 -27.72 -15.03 -19.29
CA HIS A 40 -29.15 -15.15 -19.63
C HIS A 40 -30.05 -14.76 -18.44
N CYS A 41 -29.46 -14.12 -17.41
CA CYS A 41 -30.12 -13.77 -16.17
C CYS A 41 -31.05 -12.55 -16.38
N PRO A 42 -32.36 -12.65 -16.06
CA PRO A 42 -33.30 -11.52 -16.15
C PRO A 42 -33.06 -10.38 -15.15
N ALA A 43 -31.97 -10.41 -14.38
CA ALA A 43 -31.67 -9.51 -13.25
C ALA A 43 -30.89 -8.23 -13.61
N ILE A 44 -30.58 -8.04 -14.89
CA ILE A 44 -30.40 -6.74 -15.54
C ILE A 44 -29.03 -6.09 -15.35
N GLN A 45 -28.74 -5.18 -16.29
CA GLN A 45 -27.67 -5.25 -17.27
C GLN A 45 -27.87 -3.93 -18.13
N TRP A 46 -26.97 -2.90 -18.18
CA TRP A 46 -27.21 -1.61 -18.90
C TRP A 46 -26.02 -0.78 -19.50
N LYS A 47 -24.82 -0.69 -18.89
CA LYS A 47 -23.70 0.23 -19.25
C LYS A 47 -23.11 0.06 -20.68
N GLY A 48 -23.21 -1.13 -21.27
CA GLY A 48 -22.59 -1.46 -22.57
C GLY A 48 -23.30 -0.92 -23.82
N SER A 49 -24.39 -0.16 -23.67
CA SER A 49 -25.26 0.26 -24.79
C SER A 49 -24.91 1.61 -25.43
N GLN A 50 -23.98 2.39 -24.85
CA GLN A 50 -23.48 3.62 -25.48
C GLN A 50 -22.15 3.37 -26.17
N LYS A 51 -21.99 3.79 -27.44
CA LYS A 51 -20.77 3.60 -28.26
C LYS A 51 -19.46 4.09 -27.61
N LYS A 52 -19.54 4.97 -26.60
CA LYS A 52 -18.40 5.51 -25.84
C LYS A 52 -17.91 4.56 -24.73
N ASP A 53 -18.74 3.66 -24.24
CA ASP A 53 -18.47 2.89 -23.02
C ASP A 53 -17.79 1.54 -23.30
N GLU A 54 -17.98 0.95 -24.49
CA GLU A 54 -17.37 -0.35 -24.82
C GLU A 54 -15.84 -0.32 -24.74
N ARG A 55 -15.18 0.74 -25.22
CA ARG A 55 -13.71 0.86 -25.12
C ARG A 55 -13.22 1.04 -23.68
N HIS A 56 -13.98 1.77 -22.85
CA HIS A 56 -13.60 2.03 -21.46
C HIS A 56 -13.75 0.76 -20.61
N ILE A 57 -14.87 0.07 -20.77
CA ILE A 57 -15.15 -1.18 -20.05
C ILE A 57 -14.24 -2.31 -20.57
N ARG A 58 -13.85 -2.24 -21.85
CA ARG A 58 -12.80 -3.09 -22.42
C ARG A 58 -11.37 -2.60 -22.10
N ASN A 59 -11.18 -1.77 -21.09
CA ASN A 59 -9.86 -1.51 -20.57
C ASN A 59 -9.59 -2.49 -19.41
N PRO A 60 -8.51 -3.31 -19.47
CA PRO A 60 -8.13 -4.15 -18.33
C PRO A 60 -7.86 -3.36 -17.06
N HIS A 61 -7.60 -2.05 -17.15
CA HIS A 61 -7.37 -1.18 -16.01
C HIS A 61 -8.60 -0.38 -15.58
N SER A 62 -9.80 -0.69 -16.12
CA SER A 62 -11.03 -0.04 -15.68
C SER A 62 -11.50 -0.56 -14.32
N GLU A 63 -12.09 0.34 -13.55
CA GLU A 63 -12.74 0.09 -12.26
C GLU A 63 -13.84 -0.95 -12.40
N ASP A 64 -14.76 -0.75 -13.35
CA ASP A 64 -15.83 -1.70 -13.68
C ASP A 64 -15.29 -3.12 -13.92
N ALA A 65 -14.24 -3.23 -14.75
CA ALA A 65 -13.69 -4.52 -15.12
C ALA A 65 -13.15 -5.25 -13.88
N LEU A 66 -12.39 -4.56 -13.04
CA LEU A 66 -11.83 -5.14 -11.83
C LEU A 66 -12.96 -5.56 -10.86
N THR A 67 -13.90 -4.66 -10.61
CA THR A 67 -15.05 -4.88 -9.73
C THR A 67 -15.79 -6.15 -10.12
N TRP A 68 -16.16 -6.30 -11.39
CA TRP A 68 -16.96 -7.45 -11.79
C TRP A 68 -16.15 -8.74 -11.79
N GLN A 69 -14.86 -8.70 -12.12
CA GLN A 69 -14.01 -9.90 -12.03
C GLN A 69 -13.93 -10.40 -10.59
N VAL A 70 -13.73 -9.50 -9.62
CA VAL A 70 -13.70 -9.86 -8.20
C VAL A 70 -15.02 -10.49 -7.79
N PHE A 71 -16.13 -9.79 -7.96
CA PHE A 71 -17.42 -10.28 -7.44
C PHE A 71 -17.96 -11.49 -8.21
N ARG A 72 -17.63 -11.66 -9.50
CA ARG A 72 -18.00 -12.89 -10.24
C ARG A 72 -17.19 -14.10 -9.75
N SER A 73 -15.91 -13.89 -9.44
CA SER A 73 -15.09 -14.94 -8.84
C SER A 73 -15.64 -15.37 -7.48
N LEU A 74 -16.11 -14.42 -6.67
CA LEU A 74 -16.80 -14.71 -5.40
C LEU A 74 -18.13 -15.43 -5.62
N GLU A 75 -18.93 -15.02 -6.60
CA GLU A 75 -20.20 -15.67 -6.93
C GLU A 75 -19.99 -17.12 -7.36
N VAL A 76 -19.07 -17.38 -8.30
CA VAL A 76 -18.78 -18.73 -8.81
C VAL A 76 -18.17 -19.62 -7.72
N ALA A 77 -17.36 -19.05 -6.84
CA ALA A 77 -16.81 -19.76 -5.69
C ALA A 77 -17.83 -20.02 -4.56
N GLY A 78 -19.04 -19.44 -4.64
CA GLY A 78 -20.05 -19.53 -3.58
C GLY A 78 -19.66 -18.78 -2.30
N LEU A 79 -18.89 -17.69 -2.42
CA LEU A 79 -18.27 -16.96 -1.31
C LEU A 79 -18.89 -15.57 -1.04
N LEU A 80 -19.99 -15.20 -1.70
CA LEU A 80 -20.64 -13.89 -1.48
C LEU A 80 -21.12 -13.72 -0.03
N ASP A 81 -21.77 -14.74 0.53
CA ASP A 81 -22.26 -14.71 1.92
C ASP A 81 -21.08 -14.62 2.91
N THR A 82 -20.00 -15.37 2.65
CA THR A 82 -18.77 -15.34 3.46
C THR A 82 -18.08 -13.98 3.36
N PHE A 83 -17.97 -13.39 2.17
CA PHE A 83 -17.42 -12.04 1.97
C PHE A 83 -18.17 -11.00 2.81
N VAL A 84 -19.51 -11.03 2.77
CA VAL A 84 -20.34 -10.09 3.51
C VAL A 84 -20.27 -10.37 5.03
N GLY A 85 -20.26 -11.63 5.44
CA GLY A 85 -20.10 -12.04 6.83
C GLY A 85 -18.78 -11.57 7.43
N ASP A 86 -17.67 -11.88 6.77
CA ASP A 86 -16.32 -11.63 7.27
C ASP A 86 -15.96 -10.14 7.23
N LEU A 87 -16.28 -9.44 6.13
CA LEU A 87 -15.81 -8.06 5.91
C LEU A 87 -16.83 -7.00 6.28
N LEU A 88 -18.13 -7.30 6.28
CA LEU A 88 -19.19 -6.34 6.63
C LEU A 88 -19.93 -6.70 7.94
N GLY A 89 -19.67 -7.89 8.51
CA GLY A 89 -20.29 -8.32 9.76
C GLY A 89 -21.79 -8.63 9.65
N MET A 90 -22.27 -9.03 8.46
CA MET A 90 -23.70 -9.28 8.21
C MET A 90 -23.94 -10.72 7.75
N SER A 91 -25.07 -11.30 8.18
CA SER A 91 -25.48 -12.66 7.78
C SER A 91 -26.81 -12.61 7.01
N ASP A 92 -26.77 -13.00 5.75
CA ASP A 92 -27.92 -13.11 4.85
C ASP A 92 -27.54 -14.06 3.69
N HIS A 93 -28.40 -14.22 2.68
CA HIS A 93 -28.09 -14.95 1.45
C HIS A 93 -28.11 -14.01 0.25
N TYR A 94 -26.94 -13.70 -0.29
CA TYR A 94 -26.75 -12.65 -1.27
C TYR A 94 -26.72 -13.15 -2.71
N ARG A 95 -27.29 -12.33 -3.58
CA ARG A 95 -27.06 -12.37 -5.03
C ARG A 95 -26.47 -11.04 -5.48
N VAL A 96 -25.58 -11.10 -6.46
CA VAL A 96 -24.97 -9.90 -7.05
C VAL A 96 -25.72 -9.48 -8.31
N TYR A 97 -25.90 -8.17 -8.46
CA TYR A 97 -26.51 -7.53 -9.62
C TYR A 97 -25.49 -6.57 -10.23
N TYR A 98 -25.22 -6.74 -11.53
CA TYR A 98 -24.23 -5.96 -12.27
C TYR A 98 -24.90 -4.98 -13.22
N TRP A 99 -24.36 -3.78 -13.37
CA TRP A 99 -25.01 -2.73 -14.16
C TRP A 99 -24.85 -2.86 -15.69
N GLN A 100 -24.68 -4.05 -16.31
CA GLN A 100 -24.29 -4.21 -17.74
C GLN A 100 -25.01 -5.31 -18.56
N ARG A 101 -25.53 -5.07 -19.80
CA ARG A 101 -26.38 -6.00 -20.59
C ARG A 101 -25.78 -6.80 -21.72
N PRO A 102 -26.42 -7.93 -22.13
CA PRO A 102 -26.13 -8.52 -23.40
C PRO A 102 -26.62 -7.57 -24.47
N TRP A 103 -25.87 -7.46 -25.54
CA TRP A 103 -26.16 -6.54 -26.65
C TRP A 103 -27.56 -6.74 -27.27
N TYR A 104 -28.18 -7.90 -27.06
CA TYR A 104 -29.48 -8.28 -27.60
C TYR A 104 -30.67 -8.04 -26.65
N GLN A 105 -30.46 -7.71 -25.37
CA GLN A 105 -31.57 -7.40 -24.46
C GLN A 105 -31.81 -5.89 -24.42
N TYR A 106 -33.09 -5.49 -24.42
CA TYR A 106 -33.48 -4.08 -24.46
C TYR A 106 -34.12 -3.55 -23.18
N VAL A 107 -34.57 -4.43 -22.29
CA VAL A 107 -35.37 -4.09 -21.10
C VAL A 107 -34.51 -4.21 -19.85
N ILE A 108 -34.70 -3.30 -18.88
CA ILE A 108 -34.06 -3.31 -17.54
C ILE A 108 -35.01 -3.89 -16.46
N ASP A 109 -34.53 -4.23 -15.26
CA ASP A 109 -35.30 -4.92 -14.22
C ASP A 109 -36.46 -4.00 -13.90
N PRO A 110 -37.71 -4.49 -13.92
CA PRO A 110 -38.85 -3.61 -13.76
C PRO A 110 -38.80 -2.79 -12.48
N ALA A 111 -38.22 -3.29 -11.39
CA ALA A 111 -38.05 -2.55 -10.16
C ALA A 111 -36.94 -1.49 -10.28
N ILE A 112 -35.82 -1.81 -10.92
CA ILE A 112 -34.74 -0.83 -11.18
C ILE A 112 -35.22 0.28 -12.10
N ASP A 113 -35.88 -0.08 -13.21
CA ASP A 113 -36.46 0.89 -14.16
C ASP A 113 -37.47 1.82 -13.50
N ARG A 114 -38.34 1.24 -12.68
CA ARG A 114 -39.32 2.00 -11.92
C ARG A 114 -38.66 2.92 -10.91
N ALA A 115 -37.70 2.42 -10.13
CA ALA A 115 -36.98 3.23 -9.16
C ALA A 115 -36.23 4.40 -9.84
N LEU A 116 -35.54 4.13 -10.94
CA LEU A 116 -34.88 5.17 -11.74
C LEU A 116 -35.89 6.19 -12.28
N GLY A 117 -37.02 5.76 -12.83
CA GLY A 117 -38.03 6.68 -13.35
C GLY A 117 -38.73 7.52 -12.28
N GLU A 118 -38.79 7.04 -11.04
CA GLU A 118 -39.35 7.79 -9.91
C GLU A 118 -38.32 8.78 -9.31
N VAL A 119 -37.04 8.39 -9.24
CA VAL A 119 -35.95 9.26 -8.71
C VAL A 119 -35.47 10.27 -9.75
N GLU A 120 -35.38 9.84 -11.01
CA GLU A 120 -34.90 10.60 -12.16
C GLU A 120 -35.93 10.48 -13.30
N PRO A 121 -36.99 11.29 -13.34
CA PRO A 121 -38.04 11.20 -14.36
C PRO A 121 -37.55 11.31 -15.82
N TYR A 122 -36.32 11.79 -16.01
CA TYR A 122 -35.61 11.90 -17.28
C TYR A 122 -34.67 10.71 -17.57
N HIS A 123 -34.77 9.58 -16.85
CA HIS A 123 -33.88 8.42 -17.03
C HIS A 123 -34.01 7.71 -18.40
N ARG A 124 -34.94 8.16 -19.25
CA ARG A 124 -35.05 7.69 -20.65
C ARG A 124 -34.70 8.78 -21.67
N ALA A 125 -34.37 9.98 -21.22
CA ALA A 125 -34.01 11.08 -22.09
C ALA A 125 -32.68 10.81 -22.81
N HIS A 126 -32.65 11.06 -24.11
CA HIS A 126 -31.43 11.02 -24.90
C HIS A 126 -30.42 12.05 -24.35
N ASN A 127 -29.13 11.68 -24.26
CA ASN A 127 -28.03 12.52 -23.78
C ASN A 127 -28.08 12.93 -22.29
N ARG A 128 -28.78 12.18 -21.42
CA ARG A 128 -28.68 12.34 -19.97
C ARG A 128 -27.90 11.20 -19.34
N GLN A 129 -27.05 11.53 -18.37
CA GLN A 129 -26.39 10.56 -17.50
C GLN A 129 -27.34 10.25 -16.33
N HIS A 130 -27.54 8.97 -16.02
CA HIS A 130 -28.40 8.54 -14.92
C HIS A 130 -27.56 8.04 -13.75
N THR A 131 -28.19 7.77 -12.61
CA THR A 131 -27.52 7.03 -11.54
C THR A 131 -27.12 5.64 -12.04
N GLU A 132 -25.83 5.35 -11.91
CA GLU A 132 -25.26 4.04 -12.19
C GLU A 132 -24.54 3.59 -10.94
N THR A 133 -24.96 2.46 -10.37
CA THR A 133 -24.25 1.80 -9.27
C THR A 133 -23.32 0.75 -9.84
N ASP A 134 -22.13 0.56 -9.26
CA ASP A 134 -21.15 -0.39 -9.79
C ASP A 134 -21.60 -1.84 -9.61
N LEU A 135 -22.22 -2.15 -8.47
CA LEU A 135 -22.94 -3.39 -8.20
C LEU A 135 -23.96 -3.24 -7.06
N ILE A 136 -24.90 -4.18 -6.99
CA ILE A 136 -25.83 -4.33 -5.87
C ILE A 136 -25.72 -5.75 -5.32
N LEU A 137 -25.63 -5.91 -4.00
CA LEU A 137 -25.80 -7.20 -3.32
C LEU A 137 -27.19 -7.23 -2.68
N ARG A 138 -28.05 -8.14 -3.15
CA ARG A 138 -29.40 -8.31 -2.61
C ARG A 138 -29.45 -9.56 -1.75
N GLY A 139 -29.67 -9.37 -0.47
CA GLY A 139 -30.02 -10.42 0.49
C GLY A 139 -31.52 -10.66 0.56
N ASN A 140 -31.95 -11.55 1.46
CA ASN A 140 -33.36 -11.76 1.78
C ASN A 140 -33.91 -10.65 2.67
N ARG A 141 -33.05 -10.05 3.50
CA ARG A 141 -33.41 -9.02 4.49
C ARG A 141 -32.66 -7.72 4.28
N THR A 142 -31.54 -7.77 3.58
CA THR A 142 -30.62 -6.64 3.40
C THR A 142 -30.42 -6.31 1.93
N LEU A 143 -30.11 -5.04 1.65
CA LEU A 143 -29.75 -4.55 0.33
C LEU A 143 -28.48 -3.70 0.44
N VAL A 144 -27.40 -4.11 -0.22
CA VAL A 144 -26.13 -3.37 -0.24
C VAL A 144 -25.95 -2.73 -1.60
N MET A 145 -26.00 -1.40 -1.64
CA MET A 145 -25.59 -0.63 -2.82
C MET A 145 -24.09 -0.41 -2.75
N ALA A 146 -23.34 -0.71 -3.81
CA ALA A 146 -21.90 -0.59 -3.78
C ALA A 146 -21.34 0.38 -4.81
N GLU A 147 -20.35 1.15 -4.37
CA GLU A 147 -19.58 2.10 -5.18
C GLU A 147 -18.10 1.79 -5.01
N MET A 148 -17.42 1.59 -6.13
CA MET A 148 -16.01 1.24 -6.16
C MET A 148 -15.20 2.45 -6.61
N LYS A 149 -14.01 2.64 -6.07
CA LYS A 149 -13.07 3.69 -6.49
C LYS A 149 -11.64 3.18 -6.50
N LEU A 150 -11.04 3.10 -7.69
CA LEU A 150 -9.61 2.89 -7.86
C LEU A 150 -8.84 4.19 -7.63
N GLY A 151 -9.34 5.30 -8.16
CA GLY A 151 -8.66 6.59 -8.11
C GLY A 151 -7.27 6.59 -8.74
N HIS A 152 -6.61 7.74 -8.74
CA HIS A 152 -5.20 7.85 -9.12
C HIS A 152 -4.35 8.20 -7.91
N GLN A 153 -3.15 7.65 -7.87
CA GLN A 153 -2.13 8.06 -6.91
C GLN A 153 -1.78 9.55 -7.12
N GLU A 154 -1.41 10.24 -6.03
CA GLU A 154 -1.00 11.64 -6.04
C GLU A 154 -2.10 12.63 -6.53
N THR A 155 -3.38 12.21 -6.48
CA THR A 155 -4.53 13.06 -6.83
C THR A 155 -5.46 13.27 -5.65
N TRP A 156 -6.17 14.40 -5.64
CA TRP A 156 -7.18 14.66 -4.63
C TRP A 156 -8.33 13.64 -4.77
N PRO A 157 -8.78 12.99 -3.68
CA PRO A 157 -9.87 12.01 -3.71
C PRO A 157 -11.22 12.71 -3.89
N ASN A 158 -11.53 13.13 -5.12
CA ASN A 158 -12.80 13.77 -5.49
C ASN A 158 -13.73 12.83 -6.27
N GLY A 159 -13.45 11.51 -6.27
CA GLY A 159 -14.16 10.54 -7.09
C GLY A 159 -15.67 10.55 -6.92
N TRP A 160 -16.17 10.84 -5.72
CA TRP A 160 -17.61 10.88 -5.42
C TRP A 160 -18.30 12.20 -5.75
N ARG A 161 -17.56 13.25 -6.12
CA ARG A 161 -18.12 14.57 -6.40
C ARG A 161 -18.92 14.56 -7.70
N GLN A 162 -19.98 15.36 -7.73
CA GLN A 162 -20.75 15.61 -8.95
C GLN A 162 -19.82 16.19 -10.02
N SER A 163 -19.83 15.59 -11.21
CA SER A 163 -19.01 16.08 -12.32
C SER A 163 -19.54 17.43 -12.82
N ALA A 164 -18.65 18.33 -13.24
CA ALA A 164 -19.02 19.64 -13.77
C ALA A 164 -19.88 19.54 -15.06
N GLY A 165 -19.74 18.44 -15.82
CA GLY A 165 -20.48 18.18 -17.05
C GLY A 165 -21.87 17.57 -16.86
N SER A 166 -22.27 17.27 -15.63
CA SER A 166 -23.57 16.67 -15.29
C SER A 166 -24.15 17.43 -14.09
N PRO A 167 -24.98 18.46 -14.29
CA PRO A 167 -25.48 19.27 -13.19
C PRO A 167 -26.43 18.48 -12.30
N LEU A 168 -26.35 18.72 -10.99
CA LEU A 168 -27.32 18.20 -10.02
C LEU A 168 -28.69 18.85 -10.29
N VAL A 169 -29.73 18.03 -10.38
CA VAL A 169 -31.13 18.45 -10.58
C VAL A 169 -31.91 18.45 -9.26
N ASP A 170 -33.00 19.19 -9.23
CA ASP A 170 -33.82 19.37 -8.02
C ASP A 170 -34.69 18.14 -7.71
N ASP A 171 -34.92 17.25 -8.68
CA ASP A 171 -35.69 16.01 -8.50
C ASP A 171 -35.12 15.09 -7.40
N TYR A 172 -33.82 15.18 -7.09
CA TYR A 172 -33.22 14.42 -5.99
C TYR A 172 -33.61 14.93 -4.60
N GLU A 173 -34.03 16.19 -4.46
CA GLU A 173 -34.29 16.82 -3.16
C GLU A 173 -35.20 16.00 -2.24
N PRO A 174 -36.43 15.60 -2.66
CA PRO A 174 -37.34 14.85 -1.79
C PRO A 174 -36.77 13.48 -1.37
N TRP A 175 -35.88 12.91 -2.18
CA TRP A 175 -35.29 11.59 -1.92
C TRP A 175 -34.08 11.66 -1.00
N VAL A 176 -33.23 12.67 -1.16
CA VAL A 176 -31.97 12.79 -0.43
C VAL A 176 -32.16 13.42 0.94
N ARG A 177 -33.08 14.39 1.11
CA ARG A 177 -33.27 15.10 2.38
C ARG A 177 -33.49 14.17 3.59
N PRO A 178 -34.28 13.08 3.50
CA PRO A 178 -34.43 12.13 4.60
C PRO A 178 -33.16 11.32 4.94
N LEU A 179 -32.19 11.26 4.03
CA LEU A 179 -30.91 10.53 4.19
C LEU A 179 -29.81 11.41 4.84
N LEU A 180 -30.12 12.67 5.15
CA LEU A 180 -29.19 13.65 5.69
C LEU A 180 -29.50 13.98 7.14
N LYS A 181 -28.46 14.18 7.95
CA LYS A 181 -28.61 14.75 9.31
C LYS A 181 -29.08 16.20 9.29
N ASP A 182 -28.58 16.97 8.32
CA ASP A 182 -29.02 18.35 8.06
C ASP A 182 -29.63 18.47 6.65
N PRO A 183 -30.96 18.36 6.53
CA PRO A 183 -31.65 18.49 5.26
C PRO A 183 -31.49 19.84 4.56
N ALA A 184 -31.09 20.91 5.25
CA ALA A 184 -30.88 22.22 4.64
C ALA A 184 -29.62 22.25 3.75
N THR A 185 -28.64 21.37 4.03
CA THR A 185 -27.37 21.28 3.31
C THR A 185 -27.44 20.42 2.05
N TRP A 186 -28.62 19.91 1.69
CA TRP A 186 -28.74 18.80 0.73
C TRP A 186 -28.01 19.05 -0.58
N ARG A 187 -28.09 20.26 -1.13
CA ARG A 187 -27.53 20.57 -2.44
C ARG A 187 -26.01 20.48 -2.43
N ASP A 188 -25.35 20.98 -1.40
CA ASP A 188 -23.89 21.00 -1.32
C ASP A 188 -23.33 19.65 -0.88
N THR A 189 -24.01 18.97 0.05
CA THR A 189 -23.69 17.60 0.45
C THR A 189 -23.82 16.64 -0.73
N MET A 190 -24.89 16.74 -1.50
CA MET A 190 -25.12 15.94 -2.71
C MET A 190 -24.10 16.26 -3.80
N LYS A 191 -23.67 17.52 -3.98
CA LYS A 191 -22.58 17.84 -4.91
C LYS A 191 -21.25 17.21 -4.49
N ARG A 192 -20.96 17.13 -3.18
CA ARG A 192 -19.70 16.57 -2.67
C ARG A 192 -19.67 15.04 -2.72
N PHE A 193 -20.80 14.38 -2.40
CA PHE A 193 -20.88 12.92 -2.30
C PHE A 193 -21.93 12.34 -3.25
N ALA A 194 -22.01 12.86 -4.46
CA ALA A 194 -23.05 12.58 -5.45
C ALA A 194 -23.21 11.09 -5.72
N GLN A 195 -22.13 10.36 -5.98
CA GLN A 195 -22.22 8.92 -6.29
C GLN A 195 -22.77 8.12 -5.09
N LEU A 196 -22.27 8.39 -3.89
CA LEU A 196 -22.71 7.69 -2.68
C LEU A 196 -24.18 7.96 -2.35
N TYR A 197 -24.63 9.22 -2.41
CA TYR A 197 -26.03 9.55 -2.15
C TYR A 197 -26.98 9.14 -3.26
N LYS A 198 -26.55 9.15 -4.53
CA LYS A 198 -27.34 8.59 -5.64
C LYS A 198 -27.60 7.10 -5.42
N ASN A 199 -26.58 6.35 -5.00
CA ASN A 199 -26.74 4.95 -4.63
C ASN A 199 -27.67 4.77 -3.43
N LEU A 200 -27.56 5.58 -2.37
CA LEU A 200 -28.49 5.51 -1.24
C LEU A 200 -29.93 5.84 -1.61
N VAL A 201 -30.14 6.86 -2.45
CA VAL A 201 -31.47 7.25 -2.93
C VAL A 201 -32.10 6.11 -3.74
N LEU A 202 -31.37 5.59 -4.73
CA LEU A 202 -31.84 4.48 -5.54
C LEU A 202 -32.08 3.23 -4.68
N GLY A 203 -31.15 2.91 -3.80
CA GLY A 203 -31.22 1.77 -2.89
C GLY A 203 -32.40 1.83 -1.93
N ARG A 204 -32.74 3.01 -1.39
CA ARG A 204 -33.92 3.18 -0.54
C ARG A 204 -35.19 2.78 -1.29
N ARG A 205 -35.31 3.18 -2.55
CA ARG A 205 -36.49 2.83 -3.34
C ARG A 205 -36.50 1.35 -3.74
N LEU A 206 -35.35 0.80 -4.10
CA LEU A 206 -35.21 -0.63 -4.39
C LEU A 206 -35.53 -1.50 -3.17
N ALA A 207 -35.13 -1.08 -1.97
CA ALA A 207 -35.42 -1.79 -0.73
C ALA A 207 -36.93 -1.96 -0.50
N GLU A 208 -37.74 -0.99 -0.92
CA GLU A 208 -39.20 -1.06 -0.87
C GLU A 208 -39.77 -1.96 -1.98
N LEU A 209 -39.27 -1.81 -3.23
CA LEU A 209 -39.77 -2.56 -4.38
C LEU A 209 -39.40 -4.06 -4.36
N TRP A 210 -38.28 -4.40 -3.72
CA TRP A 210 -37.77 -5.77 -3.62
C TRP A 210 -38.10 -6.48 -2.31
N ALA A 211 -38.89 -5.83 -1.44
CA ALA A 211 -39.41 -6.38 -0.20
C ALA A 211 -40.38 -7.56 -0.46
N PRO A 212 -40.07 -8.80 -0.05
CA PRO A 212 -40.96 -9.95 -0.28
C PRO A 212 -42.29 -9.86 0.49
N SER A 213 -42.29 -9.21 1.66
CA SER A 213 -43.42 -9.13 2.59
C SER A 213 -43.97 -7.70 2.78
N GLY A 214 -43.56 -6.76 1.93
CA GLY A 214 -43.88 -5.33 2.07
C GLY A 214 -43.09 -4.59 3.15
N THR A 215 -42.29 -5.29 3.98
CA THR A 215 -41.30 -4.66 4.87
C THR A 215 -40.04 -4.34 4.06
N PRO A 216 -39.61 -3.06 3.95
CA PRO A 216 -38.44 -2.70 3.18
C PRO A 216 -37.19 -3.45 3.63
N LEU A 217 -36.34 -3.84 2.68
CA LEU A 217 -35.02 -4.41 2.99
C LEU A 217 -34.18 -3.40 3.76
N GLU A 218 -33.32 -3.90 4.65
CA GLU A 218 -32.37 -3.03 5.35
C GLU A 218 -31.30 -2.54 4.37
N LEU A 219 -31.28 -1.21 4.13
CA LEU A 219 -30.35 -0.59 3.19
C LEU A 219 -28.98 -0.36 3.82
N HIS A 220 -27.95 -0.86 3.13
CA HIS A 220 -26.54 -0.58 3.39
C HIS A 220 -25.88 0.04 2.16
N LEU A 221 -24.78 0.76 2.38
CA LEU A 221 -23.88 1.25 1.35
C LEU A 221 -22.50 0.63 1.59
N LEU A 222 -21.86 0.15 0.53
CA LEU A 222 -20.47 -0.27 0.54
C LEU A 222 -19.65 0.62 -0.41
N ALA A 223 -18.72 1.39 0.14
CA ALA A 223 -17.66 1.99 -0.66
C ALA A 223 -16.43 1.08 -0.63
N VAL A 224 -15.90 0.71 -1.80
CA VAL A 224 -14.58 0.06 -1.91
C VAL A 224 -13.62 1.06 -2.53
N VAL A 225 -12.53 1.38 -1.86
CA VAL A 225 -11.59 2.40 -2.32
C VAL A 225 -10.18 1.83 -2.47
N ASN A 226 -9.31 2.53 -3.17
CA ASN A 226 -7.90 2.21 -3.17
C ASN A 226 -7.22 2.87 -1.97
N GLY A 227 -6.73 2.07 -1.02
CA GLY A 227 -6.01 2.57 0.17
C GLY A 227 -4.74 3.36 -0.16
N SER A 228 -4.18 3.13 -1.35
CA SER A 228 -3.00 3.85 -1.86
C SER A 228 -3.35 5.12 -2.64
N ALA A 229 -4.63 5.40 -2.91
CA ALA A 229 -5.06 6.59 -3.62
C ALA A 229 -5.24 7.77 -2.66
N GLY A 230 -4.72 8.92 -3.07
CA GLY A 230 -4.76 10.15 -2.29
C GLY A 230 -3.57 11.05 -2.61
N GLN A 231 -3.46 12.13 -1.86
CA GLN A 231 -2.42 13.13 -2.05
C GLN A 231 -1.93 13.67 -0.71
N ARG A 232 -0.60 13.83 -0.59
CA ARG A 232 0.00 14.61 0.49
C ARG A 232 -0.20 16.11 0.26
N LEU A 233 -0.63 16.82 1.29
CA LEU A 233 -0.88 18.26 1.28
C LEU A 233 0.38 19.04 1.70
N VAL A 234 0.33 20.37 1.60
CA VAL A 234 1.47 21.26 1.90
C VAL A 234 1.78 21.31 3.39
N ASP A 235 0.78 21.10 4.23
CA ASP A 235 0.91 21.05 5.69
C ASP A 235 1.42 19.69 6.19
N GLY A 236 1.70 18.74 5.29
CA GLY A 236 2.15 17.39 5.61
C GLY A 236 1.02 16.39 5.92
N SER A 237 -0.23 16.83 5.97
CA SER A 237 -1.38 15.93 6.09
C SER A 237 -1.61 15.14 4.78
N VAL A 238 -2.42 14.07 4.87
CA VAL A 238 -2.74 13.22 3.73
C VAL A 238 -4.23 13.23 3.50
N SER A 239 -4.65 13.61 2.28
CA SER A 239 -6.04 13.50 1.84
C SER A 239 -6.24 12.12 1.22
N THR A 240 -7.16 11.33 1.78
CA THR A 240 -7.45 9.96 1.37
C THR A 240 -8.96 9.78 1.16
N TYR A 241 -9.34 8.77 0.38
CA TYR A 241 -10.75 8.37 0.27
C TYR A 241 -11.35 7.96 1.62
N ARG A 242 -10.55 7.39 2.53
CA ARG A 242 -10.99 7.04 3.88
C ARG A 242 -11.44 8.28 4.66
N ALA A 243 -10.63 9.35 4.67
CA ALA A 243 -11.00 10.60 5.30
C ALA A 243 -12.25 11.23 4.64
N GLU A 244 -12.32 11.22 3.31
CA GLU A 244 -13.49 11.73 2.58
C GLU A 244 -14.76 10.91 2.89
N PHE A 245 -14.62 9.60 3.18
CA PHE A 245 -15.76 8.74 3.55
C PHE A 245 -16.25 9.01 4.97
N GLU A 246 -15.34 9.31 5.92
CA GLU A 246 -15.74 9.72 7.26
C GLU A 246 -16.50 11.04 7.24
N ASP A 247 -16.06 12.00 6.40
CA ASP A 247 -16.83 13.22 6.16
C ASP A 247 -18.23 12.91 5.58
N PHE A 248 -18.33 11.95 4.66
CA PHE A 248 -19.62 11.48 4.15
C PHE A 248 -20.50 10.87 5.27
N ARG A 249 -19.97 9.96 6.08
CA ARG A 249 -20.66 9.35 7.23
C ARG A 249 -21.16 10.40 8.22
N ALA A 250 -20.40 11.48 8.43
CA ALA A 250 -20.81 12.57 9.28
C ALA A 250 -22.10 13.26 8.77
N THR A 251 -22.31 13.32 7.44
CA THR A 251 -23.50 13.95 6.82
C THR A 251 -24.74 13.06 6.79
N SER A 252 -24.60 11.74 6.81
CA SER A 252 -25.72 10.80 6.60
C SER A 252 -26.53 10.55 7.88
N SER A 253 -27.86 10.46 7.73
CA SER A 253 -28.79 10.03 8.80
C SER A 253 -28.78 8.52 9.03
N LEU A 254 -28.21 7.72 8.12
CA LEU A 254 -28.04 6.28 8.33
C LEU A 254 -27.03 6.03 9.45
N PRO A 255 -27.23 4.99 10.28
CA PRO A 255 -26.26 4.63 11.30
C PRO A 255 -24.95 4.14 10.68
N ALA A 256 -23.83 4.39 11.35
CA ALA A 256 -22.49 4.12 10.81
C ALA A 256 -22.27 2.64 10.42
N HIS A 257 -22.89 1.69 11.13
CA HIS A 257 -22.83 0.25 10.81
C HIS A 257 -23.54 -0.13 9.50
N ARG A 258 -24.29 0.80 8.87
CA ARG A 258 -24.89 0.63 7.54
C ARG A 258 -24.07 1.25 6.41
N LEU A 259 -22.99 1.96 6.73
CA LEU A 259 -22.16 2.68 5.77
C LEU A 259 -20.76 2.09 5.82
N HIS A 260 -20.49 1.10 4.98
CA HIS A 260 -19.26 0.31 4.98
C HIS A 260 -18.19 0.91 4.08
N LEU A 261 -16.93 0.87 4.53
CA LEU A 261 -15.77 1.23 3.74
C LEU A 261 -14.79 0.06 3.78
N LEU A 262 -14.40 -0.42 2.60
CA LEU A 262 -13.32 -1.38 2.42
C LEU A 262 -12.26 -0.79 1.48
N GLU A 263 -11.04 -1.28 1.59
CA GLU A 263 -9.99 -1.06 0.61
C GLU A 263 -9.82 -2.27 -0.31
N TRP A 264 -9.47 -2.05 -1.57
CA TRP A 264 -9.13 -3.14 -2.51
C TRP A 264 -8.04 -4.06 -1.95
N GLN A 265 -7.10 -3.49 -1.20
CA GLN A 265 -6.04 -4.22 -0.51
C GLN A 265 -6.57 -5.13 0.60
N GLU A 266 -7.62 -4.72 1.32
CA GLU A 266 -8.31 -5.56 2.32
C GLU A 266 -9.00 -6.74 1.66
N ILE A 267 -9.72 -6.50 0.55
CA ILE A 267 -10.37 -7.56 -0.24
C ILE A 267 -9.32 -8.54 -0.77
N ARG A 268 -8.20 -8.04 -1.31
CA ARG A 268 -7.09 -8.88 -1.81
C ARG A 268 -6.51 -9.78 -0.72
N ARG A 269 -6.24 -9.24 0.47
CA ARG A 269 -5.72 -10.02 1.61
C ARG A 269 -6.71 -11.09 2.05
N TRP A 270 -7.98 -10.73 2.22
CA TRP A 270 -9.03 -11.68 2.59
C TRP A 270 -9.15 -12.81 1.55
N MET A 271 -9.21 -12.48 0.25
CA MET A 271 -9.26 -13.47 -0.83
C MET A 271 -8.03 -14.38 -0.84
N SER A 272 -6.83 -13.84 -0.56
CA SER A 272 -5.58 -14.62 -0.60
C SER A 272 -5.49 -15.69 0.50
N GLY A 273 -6.25 -15.52 1.60
CA GLY A 273 -6.37 -16.51 2.66
C GLY A 273 -7.29 -17.69 2.32
N ILE A 274 -7.96 -17.66 1.17
CA ILE A 274 -8.96 -18.66 0.77
C ILE A 274 -8.43 -19.46 -0.42
N PRO A 275 -8.01 -20.73 -0.24
CA PRO A 275 -7.46 -21.54 -1.32
C PRO A 275 -8.59 -22.05 -2.24
N ARG A 276 -8.91 -21.25 -3.25
CA ARG A 276 -9.95 -21.52 -4.26
C ARG A 276 -9.46 -21.12 -5.66
N PRO A 277 -9.32 -22.07 -6.61
CA PRO A 277 -8.87 -21.77 -7.98
C PRO A 277 -9.71 -20.72 -8.71
N GLU A 278 -11.00 -20.62 -8.37
CA GLU A 278 -11.92 -19.63 -8.91
C GLU A 278 -11.48 -18.19 -8.60
N LEU A 279 -10.69 -17.99 -7.53
CA LEU A 279 -10.20 -16.68 -7.12
C LEU A 279 -8.88 -16.30 -7.77
N ASP A 280 -8.11 -17.26 -8.31
CA ASP A 280 -6.75 -17.05 -8.81
C ASP A 280 -6.67 -15.91 -9.84
N PHE A 281 -7.65 -15.87 -10.74
CA PHE A 281 -7.73 -14.84 -11.77
C PHE A 281 -7.95 -13.44 -11.17
N ALA A 282 -8.90 -13.31 -10.24
CA ALA A 282 -9.17 -12.02 -9.58
C ALA A 282 -8.03 -11.60 -8.65
N LEU A 283 -7.40 -12.54 -7.95
CA LEU A 283 -6.23 -12.31 -7.11
C LEU A 283 -5.03 -11.81 -7.90
N ASP A 284 -4.75 -12.44 -9.04
CA ASP A 284 -3.73 -12.00 -9.97
C ASP A 284 -3.99 -10.57 -10.46
N ARG A 285 -5.25 -10.29 -10.80
CA ARG A 285 -5.71 -8.97 -11.25
C ARG A 285 -5.58 -7.90 -10.18
N LEU A 286 -6.00 -8.18 -8.94
CA LEU A 286 -5.83 -7.28 -7.79
C LEU A 286 -4.35 -7.03 -7.50
N THR A 287 -3.52 -8.06 -7.60
CA THR A 287 -2.07 -7.98 -7.31
C THR A 287 -1.30 -7.18 -8.36
N ARG A 288 -1.61 -7.39 -9.65
CA ARG A 288 -0.90 -6.73 -10.75
C ARG A 288 -1.49 -5.40 -11.18
N HIS A 289 -2.61 -4.96 -10.58
CA HIS A 289 -3.27 -3.73 -10.99
C HIS A 289 -2.37 -2.50 -10.74
N PRO A 290 -2.03 -1.71 -11.78
CA PRO A 290 -1.04 -0.63 -11.63
C PRO A 290 -1.50 0.48 -10.66
N LEU A 291 -2.81 0.74 -10.57
CA LEU A 291 -3.34 1.74 -9.63
C LEU A 291 -3.33 1.26 -8.17
N LEU A 292 -3.36 -0.05 -7.92
CA LEU A 292 -3.36 -0.61 -6.57
C LEU A 292 -1.96 -0.74 -5.96
N LYS A 293 -0.92 -0.51 -6.77
CA LYS A 293 0.44 -0.36 -6.24
C LYS A 293 0.50 0.84 -5.28
N PRO A 294 1.49 0.91 -4.38
CA PRO A 294 1.70 2.08 -3.53
C PRO A 294 2.12 3.30 -4.33
N ALA A 295 1.85 4.49 -3.80
CA ALA A 295 2.28 5.74 -4.44
C ALA A 295 3.81 5.78 -4.58
N PRO A 296 4.35 6.22 -5.73
CA PRO A 296 5.78 6.16 -5.98
C PRO A 296 6.55 7.07 -5.02
N PHE A 297 7.76 6.65 -4.65
CA PHE A 297 8.71 7.54 -3.99
C PHE A 297 9.27 8.53 -5.00
N ARG A 298 8.95 9.82 -4.81
CA ARG A 298 9.41 10.92 -5.67
C ARG A 298 10.73 11.51 -5.23
N ARG A 299 11.21 11.12 -4.05
CA ARG A 299 12.49 11.52 -3.50
C ARG A 299 13.11 10.36 -2.74
N ILE A 300 14.40 10.18 -2.90
CA ILE A 300 15.18 9.09 -2.30
C ILE A 300 16.40 9.73 -1.66
N ILE A 301 16.58 9.46 -0.37
CA ILE A 301 17.68 10.01 0.42
C ILE A 301 18.40 8.83 1.06
N ALA A 302 19.64 8.56 0.68
CA ALA A 302 20.47 7.62 1.42
C ALA A 302 21.49 8.36 2.26
N VAL A 303 21.75 7.83 3.46
CA VAL A 303 22.58 8.45 4.48
C VAL A 303 23.62 7.47 4.96
N ASP A 304 24.88 7.81 4.76
CA ASP A 304 25.98 7.21 5.50
C ASP A 304 25.99 7.79 6.91
N TRP A 305 25.64 6.96 7.90
CA TRP A 305 25.36 7.43 9.25
C TRP A 305 26.57 7.26 10.17
N SER A 306 26.88 8.30 10.93
CA SER A 306 28.00 8.25 11.86
C SER A 306 27.55 7.98 13.29
N GLY A 307 28.19 6.98 13.89
CA GLY A 307 28.17 6.74 15.33
C GLY A 307 29.04 7.69 16.15
N ALA A 308 29.74 8.67 15.57
CA ALA A 308 30.69 9.53 16.30
C ALA A 308 30.04 10.27 17.48
N LYS A 309 30.76 10.39 18.62
CA LYS A 309 30.28 11.15 19.78
C LYS A 309 30.37 12.65 19.52
N ASP A 310 31.54 13.10 19.07
CA ASP A 310 31.85 14.50 18.83
C ASP A 310 31.03 15.11 17.68
N HIS A 311 30.58 16.35 17.85
CA HIS A 311 29.74 17.05 16.87
C HIS A 311 30.50 17.42 15.60
N ALA A 312 31.76 17.84 15.68
CA ALA A 312 32.55 18.15 14.49
C ALA A 312 32.75 16.88 13.66
N MET A 313 32.97 15.74 14.32
CA MET A 313 33.07 14.45 13.65
C MET A 313 31.76 14.00 13.01
N GLN A 314 30.62 14.17 13.70
CA GLN A 314 29.32 13.93 13.07
C GLN A 314 29.14 14.80 11.82
N LYS A 315 29.43 16.10 11.88
CA LYS A 315 29.32 17.02 10.74
C LYS A 315 30.22 16.64 9.56
N GLN A 316 31.36 16.01 9.81
CA GLN A 316 32.27 15.54 8.76
C GLN A 316 31.87 14.18 8.19
N LYS A 317 31.30 13.30 9.02
CA LYS A 317 31.06 11.88 8.70
C LYS A 317 29.63 11.52 8.34
N ILE A 318 28.64 12.32 8.71
CA ILE A 318 27.27 12.10 8.26
C ILE A 318 27.14 12.69 6.86
N TRP A 319 27.06 11.81 5.86
CA TRP A 319 26.85 12.17 4.47
C TRP A 319 25.47 11.72 4.02
N TRP A 320 24.81 12.54 3.20
CA TRP A 320 23.56 12.16 2.56
C TRP A 320 23.53 12.56 1.10
N CYS A 321 22.93 11.71 0.28
CA CYS A 321 22.67 11.95 -1.12
C CYS A 321 21.17 12.12 -1.34
N ASP A 322 20.76 13.26 -1.89
CA ASP A 322 19.37 13.60 -2.16
C ASP A 322 19.08 13.45 -3.66
N GLY A 323 18.16 12.54 -3.98
CA GLY A 323 17.72 12.25 -5.34
C GLY A 323 16.22 12.48 -5.51
N SER A 324 15.81 13.01 -6.66
CA SER A 324 14.41 13.14 -7.05
C SER A 324 14.09 12.26 -8.26
N VAL A 325 12.88 11.70 -8.30
CA VAL A 325 12.44 10.79 -9.38
C VAL A 325 11.41 11.50 -10.24
N ASP A 326 11.71 11.64 -11.53
CA ASP A 326 10.80 12.29 -12.48
C ASP A 326 9.61 11.40 -12.87
N LYS A 327 8.67 11.93 -13.68
CA LYS A 327 7.50 11.18 -14.14
C LYS A 327 7.83 10.01 -15.06
N GLN A 328 9.02 10.01 -15.66
CA GLN A 328 9.55 8.92 -16.48
C GLN A 328 10.34 7.91 -15.64
N GLY A 329 10.38 8.07 -14.31
CA GLY A 329 11.08 7.18 -13.41
C GLY A 329 12.61 7.30 -13.48
N ARG A 330 13.17 8.43 -13.93
CA ARG A 330 14.61 8.70 -13.93
C ARG A 330 15.03 9.39 -12.64
N LEU A 331 16.20 9.02 -12.13
CA LEU A 331 16.79 9.63 -10.94
C LEU A 331 17.59 10.88 -11.30
N HIS A 332 17.29 11.97 -10.62
CA HIS A 332 18.02 13.24 -10.65
C HIS A 332 18.67 13.46 -9.29
N VAL A 333 19.98 13.31 -9.19
CA VAL A 333 20.71 13.59 -7.94
C VAL A 333 20.88 15.10 -7.79
N SER A 334 20.18 15.68 -6.82
CA SER A 334 20.13 17.13 -6.59
C SER A 334 21.25 17.61 -5.67
N ALA A 335 21.68 16.79 -4.71
CA ALA A 335 22.72 17.14 -3.77
C ALA A 335 23.44 15.91 -3.20
N LEU A 336 24.71 16.10 -2.86
CA LEU A 336 25.50 15.20 -2.02
C LEU A 336 26.20 16.07 -0.97
N SER A 337 25.82 15.89 0.29
CA SER A 337 26.09 16.87 1.34
C SER A 337 26.51 16.21 2.66
N HIS A 338 27.20 16.99 3.47
CA HIS A 338 27.52 16.70 4.88
C HIS A 338 27.42 18.02 5.67
N GLY A 339 27.76 18.02 6.96
CA GLY A 339 27.85 19.24 7.77
C GLY A 339 26.77 19.36 8.85
N LYS A 340 25.96 18.32 9.05
CA LYS A 340 24.95 18.25 10.10
C LYS A 340 25.33 17.24 11.18
N THR A 341 25.04 17.56 12.43
CA THR A 341 24.94 16.58 13.52
C THR A 341 23.74 15.66 13.28
N ARG A 342 23.65 14.55 14.03
CA ARG A 342 22.47 13.68 13.99
C ARG A 342 21.18 14.45 14.27
N THR A 343 21.17 15.29 15.30
CA THR A 343 19.98 16.10 15.66
C THR A 343 19.62 17.08 14.53
N GLU A 344 20.58 17.85 14.02
CA GLU A 344 20.33 18.81 12.93
C GLU A 344 19.85 18.10 11.65
N PHE A 345 20.32 16.88 11.38
CA PHE A 345 19.90 16.10 10.23
C PHE A 345 18.48 15.55 10.39
N ILE A 346 18.14 15.03 11.58
CA ILE A 346 16.79 14.55 11.88
C ILE A 346 15.77 15.69 11.80
N GLU A 347 16.08 16.86 12.36
CA GLU A 347 15.23 18.05 12.22
C GLU A 347 15.09 18.51 10.77
N TRP A 348 16.18 18.45 10.00
CA TRP A 348 16.11 18.73 8.57
C TRP A 348 15.17 17.73 7.85
N LEU A 349 15.26 16.42 8.13
CA LEU A 349 14.35 15.42 7.55
C LEU A 349 12.89 15.64 7.94
N LYS A 350 12.61 16.00 9.20
CA LYS A 350 11.25 16.35 9.65
C LYS A 350 10.71 17.54 8.85
N ASP A 351 11.53 18.55 8.60
CA ASP A 351 11.14 19.67 7.76
C ASP A 351 10.90 19.25 6.29
N GLN A 352 11.74 18.34 5.77
CA GLN A 352 11.56 17.79 4.44
C GLN A 352 10.24 17.00 4.26
N ALA A 353 9.69 16.42 5.34
CA ALA A 353 8.43 15.68 5.33
C ALA A 353 7.19 16.55 5.13
N LYS A 354 7.32 17.87 5.29
CA LYS A 354 6.25 18.84 4.98
C LYS A 354 6.04 19.00 3.47
N THR A 355 6.89 18.41 2.63
CA THR A 355 6.75 18.48 1.16
C THR A 355 5.76 17.44 0.64
N ARG A 356 5.02 17.74 -0.44
CA ARG A 356 4.05 16.79 -1.04
C ARG A 356 4.66 15.49 -1.61
N ARG A 357 5.99 15.40 -1.71
CA ARG A 357 6.69 14.31 -2.38
C ARG A 357 6.99 13.19 -1.39
N ARG A 358 6.38 12.02 -1.58
CA ARG A 358 6.70 10.82 -0.80
C ARG A 358 8.20 10.53 -0.88
N MET A 359 8.80 10.19 0.26
CA MET A 359 10.25 10.02 0.41
C MET A 359 10.57 8.62 0.88
N LEU A 360 11.62 8.02 0.32
CA LEU A 360 12.28 6.84 0.85
C LEU A 360 13.64 7.27 1.42
N VAL A 361 13.88 6.99 2.71
CA VAL A 361 15.10 7.39 3.42
C VAL A 361 15.85 6.14 3.87
N GLY A 362 17.07 5.95 3.39
CA GLY A 362 17.95 4.87 3.80
C GLY A 362 18.95 5.35 4.83
N LEU A 363 19.05 4.68 5.97
CA LEU A 363 20.05 4.98 7.00
C LEU A 363 21.01 3.80 7.18
N ASP A 364 22.32 4.06 7.09
CA ASP A 364 23.35 3.02 7.23
C ASP A 364 23.66 2.70 8.70
N PHE A 365 22.71 2.02 9.36
CA PHE A 365 22.92 1.33 10.64
C PHE A 365 21.82 0.29 10.90
N PRO A 366 22.12 -0.79 11.65
CA PRO A 366 21.13 -1.75 12.14
C PRO A 366 19.96 -1.11 12.92
N PHE A 367 18.73 -1.42 12.55
CA PHE A 367 17.54 -0.88 13.23
C PHE A 367 17.11 -1.65 14.49
N SER A 368 17.73 -2.79 14.78
CA SER A 368 17.43 -3.61 15.95
C SER A 368 18.58 -4.58 16.29
N PHE A 369 18.34 -5.45 17.27
CA PHE A 369 19.20 -6.56 17.70
C PHE A 369 18.62 -7.91 17.27
N PRO A 370 19.39 -9.01 17.36
CA PRO A 370 18.83 -10.35 17.26
C PRO A 370 17.65 -10.56 18.21
N LYS A 371 16.60 -11.25 17.73
CA LYS A 371 15.31 -11.37 18.41
C LYS A 371 15.49 -11.88 19.83
N GLY A 372 14.85 -11.21 20.79
CA GLY A 372 14.77 -11.64 22.18
C GLY A 372 15.96 -11.23 23.06
N TRP A 373 17.02 -10.68 22.47
CA TRP A 373 18.17 -10.22 23.25
C TRP A 373 17.82 -9.06 24.20
N VAL A 374 17.09 -8.04 23.71
CA VAL A 374 16.66 -6.91 24.55
C VAL A 374 15.64 -7.39 25.58
N GLY A 375 14.72 -8.28 25.19
CA GLY A 375 13.79 -8.93 26.13
C GLY A 375 14.53 -9.60 27.30
N HIS A 376 15.60 -10.35 27.01
CA HIS A 376 16.47 -10.93 28.04
C HIS A 376 17.14 -9.86 28.93
N GLN A 377 17.67 -8.78 28.35
CA GLN A 377 18.28 -7.69 29.13
C GLN A 377 17.27 -7.00 30.05
N LEU A 378 16.01 -6.90 29.62
CA LEU A 378 14.93 -6.27 30.36
C LEU A 378 14.17 -7.25 31.28
N SER A 379 14.56 -8.53 31.30
CA SER A 379 13.83 -9.60 32.01
C SER A 379 12.34 -9.68 31.61
N GLN A 380 12.07 -9.56 30.31
CA GLN A 380 10.73 -9.61 29.72
C GLN A 380 10.56 -10.85 28.84
N GLU A 381 9.37 -11.46 28.90
CA GLU A 381 9.04 -12.63 28.07
C GLU A 381 8.83 -12.28 26.59
N THR A 382 8.30 -11.08 26.31
CA THR A 382 8.04 -10.60 24.95
C THR A 382 8.75 -9.28 24.72
N GLU A 383 9.51 -9.21 23.63
CA GLU A 383 10.22 -8.01 23.19
C GLU A 383 9.48 -7.35 22.02
N THR A 384 9.24 -6.04 22.12
CA THR A 384 8.78 -5.20 21.01
C THR A 384 9.91 -4.31 20.50
N TRP A 385 9.77 -3.80 19.27
CA TRP A 385 10.72 -2.82 18.74
C TRP A 385 10.77 -1.53 19.56
N ASN A 386 9.68 -1.16 20.24
CA ASN A 386 9.70 0.00 21.15
C ASN A 386 10.57 -0.26 22.39
N ASP A 387 10.66 -1.50 22.88
CA ASP A 387 11.55 -1.88 23.98
C ASP A 387 13.02 -1.76 23.55
N VAL A 388 13.33 -2.15 22.32
CA VAL A 388 14.66 -1.93 21.71
C VAL A 388 15.03 -0.46 21.68
N VAL A 389 14.09 0.40 21.29
CA VAL A 389 14.29 1.86 21.28
C VAL A 389 14.52 2.40 22.70
N ALA A 390 13.69 2.00 23.67
CA ALA A 390 13.82 2.42 25.06
C ALA A 390 15.16 1.97 25.65
N PHE A 391 15.53 0.70 25.45
CA PHE A 391 16.80 0.15 25.87
C PHE A 391 17.99 0.95 25.33
N CYS A 392 18.00 1.27 24.04
CA CYS A 392 19.08 2.08 23.45
C CYS A 392 19.13 3.49 24.04
N ARG A 393 17.98 4.12 24.26
CA ARG A 393 17.90 5.47 24.83
C ARG A 393 18.55 5.54 26.22
N GLU A 394 18.35 4.51 27.03
CA GLU A 394 18.83 4.45 28.41
C GLU A 394 20.28 3.96 28.52
N ASN A 395 20.67 2.98 27.70
CA ASN A 395 21.89 2.20 27.93
C ASN A 395 23.02 2.48 26.92
N ALA A 396 22.77 3.17 25.80
CA ALA A 396 23.75 3.29 24.71
C ALA A 396 25.11 3.85 25.14
N GLU A 397 25.16 4.96 25.88
CA GLU A 397 26.44 5.57 26.27
C GLU A 397 27.21 4.74 27.31
N ALA A 398 26.50 4.00 28.17
CA ALA A 398 27.12 3.07 29.11
C ALA A 398 27.72 1.87 28.37
N ILE A 399 26.95 1.24 27.48
CA ILE A 399 27.41 0.15 26.62
C ILE A 399 28.63 0.57 25.79
N LEU A 400 28.60 1.76 25.19
CA LEU A 400 29.71 2.26 24.36
C LEU A 400 31.00 2.52 25.14
N ARG A 401 30.87 2.86 26.43
CA ARG A 401 31.98 3.10 27.35
C ARG A 401 32.54 1.79 27.91
N GLU A 402 31.67 0.91 28.36
CA GLU A 402 32.03 -0.30 29.12
C GLU A 402 32.25 -1.52 28.21
N CYS A 403 31.62 -1.53 27.03
CA CYS A 403 31.66 -2.63 26.07
C CYS A 403 31.38 -4.00 26.73
N PRO A 404 30.29 -4.15 27.51
CA PRO A 404 29.97 -5.42 28.15
C PRO A 404 29.62 -6.49 27.10
N PRO A 405 29.83 -7.79 27.36
CA PRO A 405 29.28 -8.84 26.51
C PRO A 405 27.75 -8.66 26.33
N PRO A 406 27.20 -8.92 25.14
CA PRO A 406 27.84 -9.49 23.95
C PRO A 406 28.65 -8.51 23.10
N PHE A 407 28.80 -7.24 23.48
CA PHE A 407 29.48 -6.22 22.67
C PHE A 407 31.00 -6.40 22.64
N TRP A 408 31.63 -6.11 21.49
CA TRP A 408 33.09 -6.18 21.34
C TRP A 408 33.67 -5.11 20.40
N GLY A 409 35.00 -5.07 20.34
CA GLY A 409 35.78 -4.24 19.41
C GLY A 409 36.47 -3.04 20.08
N ARG A 410 36.37 -2.94 21.41
CA ARG A 410 37.17 -2.03 22.23
C ARG A 410 38.42 -2.77 22.74
N PRO A 411 39.49 -2.06 23.14
CA PRO A 411 40.65 -2.70 23.76
C PRO A 411 40.22 -3.56 24.96
N GLY A 412 40.70 -4.80 25.03
CA GLY A 412 40.37 -5.74 26.10
C GLY A 412 39.06 -6.51 25.93
N THR A 413 38.26 -6.24 24.89
CA THR A 413 37.02 -7.00 24.63
C THR A 413 37.16 -7.87 23.38
N THR A 414 36.62 -9.09 23.45
CA THR A 414 36.67 -10.07 22.36
C THR A 414 35.26 -10.48 21.96
N LYS A 415 35.11 -10.92 20.71
CA LYS A 415 33.84 -11.44 20.22
C LYS A 415 33.44 -12.67 21.06
N PRO A 416 32.22 -12.72 21.63
CA PRO A 416 31.76 -13.88 22.38
C PRO A 416 31.82 -15.17 21.55
N ARG A 417 32.07 -16.30 22.22
CA ARG A 417 32.04 -17.63 21.57
C ARG A 417 30.61 -18.17 21.60
N VAL A 418 30.29 -19.08 20.69
CA VAL A 418 28.94 -19.67 20.55
C VAL A 418 28.45 -20.28 21.87
N GLN A 419 29.33 -20.93 22.62
CA GLN A 419 29.04 -21.51 23.95
C GLN A 419 28.55 -20.49 24.99
N ASP A 420 28.85 -19.20 24.81
CA ASP A 420 28.47 -18.13 25.73
C ASP A 420 27.11 -17.49 25.36
N PHE A 421 26.56 -17.79 24.18
CA PHE A 421 25.38 -17.07 23.64
C PHE A 421 24.13 -17.30 24.50
N ALA A 422 23.87 -18.53 24.93
CA ALA A 422 22.70 -18.85 25.75
C ALA A 422 22.67 -18.05 27.06
N ALA A 423 23.82 -17.89 27.72
CA ALA A 423 23.94 -17.09 28.95
C ALA A 423 23.76 -15.58 28.70
N LEU A 424 23.90 -15.14 27.45
CA LEU A 424 23.70 -13.76 27.01
C LEU A 424 22.30 -13.53 26.42
N GLY A 425 21.42 -14.54 26.45
CA GLY A 425 20.09 -14.46 25.85
C GLY A 425 20.10 -14.40 24.32
N LEU A 426 21.04 -15.11 23.69
CA LEU A 426 21.24 -15.12 22.25
C LEU A 426 21.28 -16.54 21.69
N ASP A 427 20.71 -16.69 20.48
CA ASP A 427 20.98 -17.85 19.62
C ASP A 427 22.09 -17.55 18.59
N SER A 428 22.27 -16.27 18.24
CA SER A 428 23.21 -15.80 17.24
C SER A 428 23.63 -14.36 17.53
N LEU A 429 24.88 -14.00 17.19
CA LEU A 429 25.32 -12.60 17.19
C LEU A 429 24.86 -11.84 15.93
N LEU A 430 24.40 -12.55 14.91
CA LEU A 430 23.90 -11.98 13.66
C LEU A 430 22.37 -12.04 13.63
N ARG A 431 21.75 -10.95 13.17
CA ARG A 431 20.35 -10.95 12.76
C ARG A 431 20.16 -11.83 11.53
N LYS A 432 18.95 -12.35 11.32
CA LYS A 432 18.57 -13.17 10.16
C LYS A 432 18.94 -12.47 8.85
N THR A 433 18.70 -11.16 8.72
CA THR A 433 19.10 -10.39 7.52
C THR A 433 20.61 -10.40 7.28
N GLU A 434 21.43 -10.37 8.33
CA GLU A 434 22.89 -10.32 8.21
C GLU A 434 23.43 -11.67 7.71
N THR A 435 22.83 -12.79 8.14
CA THR A 435 23.17 -14.14 7.66
C THR A 435 22.92 -14.34 6.16
N ARG A 436 22.06 -13.50 5.56
CA ARG A 436 21.76 -13.50 4.13
C ARG A 436 22.70 -12.61 3.32
N THR A 437 23.65 -11.97 3.97
CA THR A 437 24.71 -11.19 3.32
C THR A 437 26.07 -11.82 3.63
N ARG A 438 27.00 -11.76 2.69
CA ARG A 438 28.37 -12.26 2.94
C ARG A 438 29.21 -11.30 3.79
N THR A 439 28.77 -10.05 3.95
CA THR A 439 29.62 -8.95 4.41
C THR A 439 29.06 -8.18 5.60
N ALA A 440 27.76 -8.25 5.89
CA ALA A 440 27.20 -7.52 7.04
C ALA A 440 27.79 -8.04 8.34
N LYS A 441 27.94 -7.12 9.28
CA LYS A 441 28.54 -7.38 10.59
C LYS A 441 27.47 -7.26 11.66
N SER A 442 27.72 -7.97 12.75
CA SER A 442 26.85 -7.92 13.93
C SER A 442 26.73 -6.51 14.48
N VAL A 443 25.50 -6.13 14.83
CA VAL A 443 25.19 -4.92 15.61
C VAL A 443 25.92 -4.86 16.97
N PHE A 444 26.38 -5.98 17.50
CA PHE A 444 27.15 -6.03 18.75
C PHE A 444 28.62 -5.62 18.57
N GLN A 445 29.13 -5.54 17.33
CA GLN A 445 30.44 -4.98 17.08
C GLN A 445 30.38 -3.45 17.17
N ILE A 446 30.95 -2.88 18.24
CA ILE A 446 30.94 -1.43 18.50
C ILE A 446 32.31 -0.76 18.25
N GLY A 447 33.36 -1.53 17.96
CA GLY A 447 34.67 -1.00 17.58
C GLY A 447 35.42 -1.85 16.56
N GLY A 448 36.49 -1.27 16.00
CA GLY A 448 37.22 -1.83 14.86
C GLY A 448 36.64 -1.46 13.50
N ALA A 449 37.29 -1.90 12.43
CA ALA A 449 36.93 -1.53 11.06
C ALA A 449 35.49 -1.96 10.71
N GLY A 450 34.66 -1.02 10.26
CA GLY A 450 33.28 -1.26 9.81
C GLY A 450 32.31 -1.71 10.89
N ALA A 451 32.53 -1.33 12.15
CA ALA A 451 31.67 -1.68 13.29
C ALA A 451 30.32 -0.91 13.25
N PRO A 452 29.17 -1.59 13.02
CA PRO A 452 27.89 -0.90 12.88
C PRO A 452 27.24 -0.56 14.22
N GLY A 453 27.63 -1.22 15.31
CA GLY A 453 26.96 -1.13 16.60
C GLY A 453 26.97 0.26 17.23
N THR A 454 28.06 1.02 17.05
CA THR A 454 28.12 2.40 17.58
C THR A 454 27.14 3.32 16.86
N ALA A 455 26.96 3.12 15.55
CA ALA A 455 25.98 3.84 14.76
C ALA A 455 24.55 3.45 15.16
N ALA A 456 24.29 2.14 15.32
CA ALA A 456 22.99 1.61 15.74
C ALA A 456 22.53 2.13 17.11
N LEU A 457 23.36 1.97 18.16
CA LEU A 457 23.02 2.39 19.52
C LEU A 457 22.61 3.87 19.62
N ARG A 458 23.25 4.75 18.82
CA ARG A 458 22.96 6.19 18.75
C ARG A 458 21.91 6.57 17.71
N GLY A 459 21.63 5.69 16.76
CA GLY A 459 20.70 5.88 15.64
C GLY A 459 19.28 5.39 15.94
N ILE A 460 19.13 4.22 16.58
CA ILE A 460 17.84 3.61 16.88
C ILE A 460 16.89 4.57 17.63
N PRO A 461 17.32 5.31 18.68
CA PRO A 461 16.44 6.28 19.34
C PRO A 461 15.91 7.39 18.42
N ARG A 462 16.63 7.72 17.34
CA ARG A 462 16.25 8.73 16.34
C ARG A 462 15.18 8.23 15.37
N LEU A 463 15.06 6.91 15.18
CA LEU A 463 13.99 6.32 14.38
C LEU A 463 12.61 6.63 15.00
N LEU A 464 12.50 6.59 16.33
CA LEU A 464 11.26 6.97 17.02
C LEU A 464 10.91 8.45 16.82
N GLU A 465 11.90 9.34 16.75
CA GLU A 465 11.64 10.76 16.45
C GLU A 465 11.10 10.96 15.03
N LEU A 466 11.60 10.20 14.05
CA LEU A 466 11.06 10.21 12.69
C LEU A 466 9.66 9.60 12.66
N ARG A 467 9.44 8.50 13.39
CA ARG A 467 8.14 7.84 13.50
C ARG A 467 7.06 8.77 14.05
N VAL A 468 7.37 9.50 15.13
CA VAL A 468 6.49 10.53 15.71
C VAL A 468 6.23 11.68 14.74
N ALA A 469 7.19 11.99 13.86
CA ALA A 469 7.03 13.01 12.82
C ALA A 469 6.27 12.52 11.58
N GLY A 470 5.69 11.31 11.60
CA GLY A 470 4.86 10.76 10.52
C GLY A 470 5.62 9.98 9.45
N PHE A 471 6.88 9.59 9.72
CA PHE A 471 7.54 8.56 8.92
C PHE A 471 7.12 7.17 9.38
N SER A 472 7.17 6.21 8.47
CA SER A 472 7.06 4.78 8.79
C SER A 472 8.44 4.14 8.75
N ILE A 473 8.78 3.36 9.78
CA ILE A 473 10.04 2.65 9.91
C ILE A 473 9.80 1.22 9.43
N TRP A 474 10.30 0.89 8.25
CA TRP A 474 10.16 -0.43 7.66
C TRP A 474 11.22 -1.40 8.22
N PRO A 475 10.89 -2.67 8.49
CA PRO A 475 9.58 -3.32 8.32
C PRO A 475 8.64 -3.24 9.55
N PHE A 476 9.02 -2.54 10.62
CA PHE A 476 8.29 -2.53 11.90
C PHE A 476 6.87 -1.94 11.81
N ASP A 477 6.67 -0.95 10.94
CA ASP A 477 5.37 -0.27 10.76
C ASP A 477 4.43 -0.96 9.74
N GLY A 478 4.84 -2.09 9.17
CA GLY A 478 4.01 -2.88 8.26
C GLY A 478 4.61 -3.05 6.86
N SER A 479 3.84 -3.69 6.00
CA SER A 479 4.19 -3.91 4.62
C SER A 479 4.26 -2.62 3.83
N LEU A 480 5.14 -2.56 2.84
CA LEU A 480 5.29 -1.36 2.03
C LEU A 480 3.98 -0.95 1.32
N GLU A 481 3.08 -1.91 1.08
CA GLU A 481 1.72 -1.66 0.59
C GLU A 481 0.87 -0.90 1.62
N GLU A 482 0.83 -1.37 2.86
CA GLU A 482 0.13 -0.73 3.98
C GLU A 482 0.69 0.66 4.30
N LEU A 483 2.00 0.85 4.09
CA LEU A 483 2.64 2.16 4.27
C LEU A 483 2.20 3.19 3.22
N GLY A 484 1.47 2.79 2.17
CA GLY A 484 0.68 3.64 1.28
C GLY A 484 1.36 4.96 0.86
N LEU A 485 0.91 6.07 1.45
CA LEU A 485 1.35 7.45 1.16
C LEU A 485 2.43 7.97 2.12
N ASN A 486 2.85 7.20 3.11
CA ASN A 486 3.77 7.63 4.16
C ASN A 486 5.19 7.78 3.63
N HIS A 487 5.97 8.68 4.22
CA HIS A 487 7.43 8.63 4.05
C HIS A 487 7.96 7.37 4.74
N VAL A 488 8.92 6.70 4.12
CA VAL A 488 9.42 5.42 4.65
C VAL A 488 10.91 5.53 4.93
N VAL A 489 11.31 5.05 6.11
CA VAL A 489 12.71 4.90 6.52
C VAL A 489 13.06 3.42 6.46
N VAL A 490 14.17 3.08 5.81
CA VAL A 490 14.67 1.72 5.65
C VAL A 490 16.11 1.63 6.15
N GLU A 491 16.48 0.48 6.69
CA GLU A 491 17.86 0.14 6.94
C GLU A 491 18.56 -0.14 5.60
N ILE A 492 19.72 0.47 5.37
CA ILE A 492 20.57 0.16 4.22
C ILE A 492 21.92 -0.37 4.70
N TYR A 493 22.59 -1.11 3.83
CA TYR A 493 23.97 -1.51 4.03
C TYR A 493 24.74 -1.32 2.71
N PRO A 494 25.48 -0.20 2.53
CA PRO A 494 26.08 0.19 1.24
C PRO A 494 26.97 -0.90 0.61
N ARG A 495 27.57 -1.77 1.43
CA ARG A 495 28.36 -2.91 0.94
C ARG A 495 27.54 -3.97 0.20
N VAL A 496 26.22 -4.06 0.38
CA VAL A 496 25.36 -4.91 -0.45
C VAL A 496 25.38 -4.44 -1.90
N PHE A 497 25.44 -3.12 -2.12
CA PHE A 497 25.34 -2.52 -3.44
C PHE A 497 26.69 -2.35 -4.16
N ALA A 498 27.79 -2.30 -3.42
CA ALA A 498 29.14 -2.07 -3.94
C ALA A 498 30.18 -3.04 -3.38
N SER A 499 29.81 -4.31 -3.17
CA SER A 499 30.66 -5.34 -2.52
C SER A 499 32.00 -5.58 -3.22
N HIS A 500 32.07 -5.39 -4.54
CA HIS A 500 33.24 -5.64 -5.39
C HIS A 500 34.19 -4.44 -5.51
N VAL A 501 33.83 -3.29 -4.94
CA VAL A 501 34.62 -2.05 -5.08
C VAL A 501 35.62 -1.96 -3.93
N PRO A 502 36.93 -1.88 -4.20
CA PRO A 502 37.93 -1.54 -3.18
C PRO A 502 37.71 -0.10 -2.71
N LYS A 503 36.86 0.09 -1.70
CA LYS A 503 36.42 1.42 -1.25
C LYS A 503 37.57 2.32 -0.82
N SER A 504 38.71 1.79 -0.39
CA SER A 504 39.88 2.61 -0.03
C SER A 504 40.56 3.28 -1.23
N SER A 505 40.29 2.85 -2.46
CA SER A 505 40.83 3.43 -3.69
C SER A 505 39.85 4.47 -4.27
N GLN A 506 40.27 5.73 -4.31
CA GLN A 506 39.50 6.80 -4.96
C GLN A 506 39.25 6.51 -6.44
N GLU A 507 40.27 6.05 -7.17
CA GLU A 507 40.13 5.71 -8.60
C GLU A 507 39.09 4.60 -8.82
N ALA A 508 39.05 3.60 -7.94
CA ALA A 508 38.04 2.54 -8.02
C ALA A 508 36.63 3.09 -7.77
N ARG A 509 36.47 4.02 -6.82
CA ARG A 509 35.20 4.71 -6.56
C ARG A 509 34.78 5.57 -7.76
N GLU A 510 35.69 6.31 -8.37
CA GLU A 510 35.45 7.13 -9.58
C GLU A 510 34.93 6.27 -10.73
N LYS A 511 35.67 5.22 -11.09
CA LYS A 511 35.26 4.28 -12.15
C LYS A 511 33.90 3.67 -11.90
N PHE A 512 33.60 3.31 -10.65
CA PHE A 512 32.31 2.73 -10.29
C PHE A 512 31.17 3.74 -10.36
N VAL A 513 31.37 4.97 -9.86
CA VAL A 513 30.39 6.06 -9.95
C VAL A 513 30.08 6.37 -11.42
N ASP A 514 31.10 6.51 -12.27
CA ASP A 514 30.91 6.79 -13.70
C ASP A 514 30.13 5.68 -14.40
N MET A 515 30.57 4.42 -14.22
CA MET A 515 29.89 3.25 -14.77
C MET A 515 28.42 3.21 -14.38
N VAL A 516 28.11 3.32 -13.08
CA VAL A 516 26.72 3.25 -12.60
C VAL A 516 25.89 4.41 -13.12
N CYS A 517 26.43 5.63 -13.13
CA CYS A 517 25.70 6.79 -13.67
C CYS A 517 25.37 6.63 -15.15
N GLU A 518 26.29 6.08 -15.94
CA GLU A 518 26.11 5.83 -17.37
C GLU A 518 25.10 4.70 -17.63
N GLN A 519 25.31 3.53 -17.01
CA GLN A 519 24.45 2.36 -17.17
C GLN A 519 23.00 2.64 -16.80
N GLU A 520 22.80 3.34 -15.68
CA GLU A 520 21.48 3.66 -15.13
C GLU A 520 20.89 4.97 -15.66
N ARG A 521 21.68 5.71 -16.45
CA ARG A 521 21.31 7.02 -17.01
C ARG A 521 20.87 8.00 -15.93
N VAL A 522 21.62 8.03 -14.82
CA VAL A 522 21.39 8.95 -13.69
C VAL A 522 21.73 10.37 -14.12
N ILE A 523 20.81 11.29 -13.85
CA ILE A 523 20.99 12.71 -14.16
C ILE A 523 21.65 13.36 -12.95
N VAL A 524 22.92 13.72 -13.11
CA VAL A 524 23.75 14.28 -12.03
C VAL A 524 24.74 15.27 -12.63
N ARG A 525 25.03 16.37 -11.92
CA ARG A 525 26.07 17.33 -12.31
C ARG A 525 27.45 16.76 -12.04
N ASP A 526 28.42 17.06 -12.90
CA ASP A 526 29.80 16.56 -12.78
C ASP A 526 30.43 16.87 -11.41
N ALA A 527 30.17 18.05 -10.85
CA ALA A 527 30.67 18.41 -9.52
C ALA A 527 30.15 17.49 -8.39
N ILE A 528 28.90 17.02 -8.47
CA ILE A 528 28.34 16.06 -7.51
C ILE A 528 28.95 14.68 -7.75
N ARG A 529 29.11 14.31 -9.02
CA ARG A 529 29.71 13.04 -9.42
C ARG A 529 31.15 12.90 -8.91
N GLN A 530 31.98 13.93 -9.12
CA GLN A 530 33.35 13.99 -8.60
C GLN A 530 33.34 13.97 -7.06
N LYS A 531 32.43 14.70 -6.42
CA LYS A 531 32.30 14.69 -4.95
C LYS A 531 31.99 13.31 -4.40
N ALA A 532 31.25 12.48 -5.13
CA ALA A 532 30.86 11.14 -4.70
C ALA A 532 32.04 10.17 -4.54
N SER A 533 33.18 10.41 -5.18
CA SER A 533 34.34 9.51 -5.07
C SER A 533 35.40 9.97 -4.08
N VAL A 534 35.28 11.18 -3.50
CA VAL A 534 36.32 11.79 -2.64
C VAL A 534 36.51 11.01 -1.34
N THR A 535 35.43 10.61 -0.68
CA THR A 535 35.47 9.86 0.58
C THR A 535 34.62 8.59 0.49
N GLU A 536 34.90 7.63 1.37
CA GLU A 536 34.04 6.42 1.49
C GLU A 536 32.62 6.79 1.92
N ASP A 537 32.48 7.72 2.88
CA ASP A 537 31.19 8.17 3.41
C ASP A 537 30.32 8.83 2.29
N ALA A 538 30.94 9.67 1.45
CA ALA A 538 30.27 10.32 0.32
C ALA A 538 29.85 9.32 -0.76
N PHE A 539 30.72 8.35 -1.04
CA PHE A 539 30.48 7.27 -2.00
C PHE A 539 29.31 6.41 -1.54
N ASP A 540 29.30 6.00 -0.27
CA ASP A 540 28.29 5.11 0.29
C ASP A 540 26.90 5.74 0.27
N ALA A 541 26.78 7.02 0.62
CA ALA A 541 25.53 7.75 0.47
C ALA A 541 25.08 7.83 -1.01
N PHE A 542 26.00 8.13 -1.94
CA PHE A 542 25.66 8.28 -3.37
C PHE A 542 25.22 6.96 -4.02
N ILE A 543 26.01 5.88 -3.87
CA ILE A 543 25.67 4.58 -4.47
C ILE A 543 24.37 4.04 -3.86
N SER A 544 24.17 4.21 -2.55
CA SER A 544 22.96 3.72 -1.89
C SER A 544 21.71 4.42 -2.41
N THR A 545 21.74 5.72 -2.69
CA THR A 545 20.60 6.42 -3.31
C THR A 545 20.25 5.83 -4.68
N ILE A 546 21.25 5.52 -5.50
CA ILE A 546 21.02 4.88 -6.82
C ILE A 546 20.49 3.46 -6.63
N ALA A 547 21.09 2.67 -5.74
CA ALA A 547 20.69 1.29 -5.52
C ALA A 547 19.26 1.17 -4.97
N MET A 548 18.90 2.01 -4.00
CA MET A 548 17.53 2.10 -3.49
C MET A 548 16.55 2.46 -4.61
N TRP A 549 16.89 3.41 -5.47
CA TRP A 549 16.07 3.76 -6.63
C TRP A 549 15.93 2.60 -7.63
N LYS A 550 17.01 1.85 -7.90
CA LYS A 550 16.97 0.69 -8.79
C LYS A 550 16.04 -0.40 -8.27
N GLU A 551 16.12 -0.72 -6.96
CA GLU A 551 15.24 -1.70 -6.33
C GLU A 551 13.75 -1.34 -6.51
N LEU A 552 13.41 -0.06 -6.60
CA LEU A 552 12.03 0.37 -6.84
C LEU A 552 11.53 0.18 -8.29
N LYS A 553 12.42 -0.04 -9.26
CA LYS A 553 12.09 -0.12 -10.69
C LYS A 553 12.01 -1.53 -11.23
N VAL A 554 12.65 -2.49 -10.56
CA VAL A 554 12.74 -3.87 -11.04
C VAL A 554 11.50 -4.63 -10.58
N GLU A 555 10.80 -5.26 -11.52
CA GLU A 555 9.67 -6.14 -11.20
C GLU A 555 10.15 -7.32 -10.36
N GLY A 556 9.48 -7.60 -9.24
CA GLY A 556 9.94 -8.59 -8.25
C GLY A 556 11.04 -8.09 -7.30
N ALA A 557 11.45 -6.82 -7.40
CA ALA A 557 12.35 -6.16 -6.44
C ALA A 557 11.59 -5.09 -5.63
N GLY A 558 12.28 -4.45 -4.67
CA GLY A 558 11.70 -3.38 -3.86
C GLY A 558 10.41 -3.81 -3.15
N PHE A 559 9.27 -3.26 -3.58
CA PHE A 559 7.94 -3.59 -3.03
C PHE A 559 7.51 -5.03 -3.31
N ASP A 560 7.87 -5.56 -4.47
CA ASP A 560 7.39 -6.87 -4.94
C ASP A 560 8.32 -8.01 -4.47
N ARG A 561 9.41 -7.69 -3.72
CA ARG A 561 10.40 -8.66 -3.20
C ARG A 561 9.91 -9.44 -1.98
N TYR A 562 9.05 -8.82 -1.17
CA TYR A 562 8.66 -9.33 0.13
C TYR A 562 7.17 -9.68 0.11
N ASP A 563 6.87 -10.95 0.27
CA ASP A 563 5.50 -11.44 0.32
C ASP A 563 4.90 -11.35 1.73
N ILE A 564 3.67 -11.83 1.90
CA ILE A 564 3.00 -11.83 3.20
C ILE A 564 3.76 -12.65 4.25
N THR A 565 4.46 -13.72 3.86
CA THR A 565 5.21 -14.57 4.80
C THR A 565 6.39 -13.83 5.42
N PHE A 566 7.01 -12.92 4.65
CA PHE A 566 8.02 -12.00 5.17
C PHE A 566 7.45 -11.09 6.27
N TYR A 567 6.28 -10.51 6.05
CA TYR A 567 5.67 -9.56 6.98
C TYR A 567 5.03 -10.23 8.20
N GLU A 568 4.67 -11.51 8.10
CA GLU A 568 4.17 -12.33 9.21
C GLU A 568 5.29 -12.94 10.07
N ASP A 569 6.52 -13.03 9.55
CA ASP A 569 7.67 -13.56 10.28
C ASP A 569 8.01 -12.70 11.51
N GLN A 570 7.78 -13.26 12.70
CA GLN A 570 8.05 -12.59 13.97
C GLN A 570 9.53 -12.19 14.15
N VAL A 571 10.46 -12.91 13.53
CA VAL A 571 11.88 -12.55 13.56
C VAL A 571 12.11 -11.24 12.80
N ILE A 572 11.51 -11.10 11.62
CA ILE A 572 11.65 -9.87 10.82
C ILE A 572 11.01 -8.68 11.54
N ARG A 573 9.84 -8.89 12.17
CA ARG A 573 9.16 -7.85 12.95
C ARG A 573 9.90 -7.42 14.20
N SER A 574 10.86 -8.21 14.70
CA SER A 574 11.69 -7.88 15.87
C SER A 574 13.08 -7.36 15.47
N GLU A 575 13.74 -8.00 14.50
CA GLU A 575 15.13 -7.72 14.11
C GLU A 575 15.25 -6.63 13.03
N GLY A 576 14.19 -6.39 12.26
CA GLY A 576 14.23 -5.59 11.05
C GLY A 576 14.90 -6.32 9.88
N TRP A 577 15.11 -5.60 8.77
CA TRP A 577 15.70 -6.17 7.56
C TRP A 577 16.48 -5.12 6.77
N ILE A 578 17.60 -5.53 6.17
CA ILE A 578 18.39 -4.66 5.28
C ILE A 578 17.67 -4.55 3.94
N TRP A 579 17.44 -3.33 3.46
CA TRP A 579 16.82 -3.07 2.17
C TRP A 579 17.60 -3.73 1.01
N GLY A 580 16.87 -4.43 0.13
CA GLY A 580 17.42 -5.13 -1.03
C GLY A 580 17.96 -6.55 -0.74
N VAL A 581 18.00 -7.00 0.51
CA VAL A 581 18.44 -8.37 0.85
C VAL A 581 17.29 -9.37 0.64
N PRO A 582 17.48 -10.46 -0.12
CA PRO A 582 16.43 -11.47 -0.33
C PRO A 582 16.00 -12.19 0.96
N HIS A 583 14.69 -12.41 1.12
CA HIS A 583 14.12 -13.17 2.25
C HIS A 583 14.22 -14.69 2.06
N LEU A 584 13.72 -15.18 0.93
CA LEU A 584 13.86 -16.56 0.51
C LEU A 584 15.26 -16.75 -0.12
N GLN A 585 15.82 -17.95 -0.06
CA GLN A 585 16.94 -18.26 -0.96
C GLN A 585 16.39 -18.06 -2.37
N ASP A 586 17.04 -17.24 -3.19
CA ASP A 586 16.80 -17.29 -4.63
C ASP A 586 16.91 -18.77 -5.00
N ARG A 587 15.80 -19.41 -5.40
CA ARG A 587 15.87 -20.75 -5.97
C ARG A 587 16.88 -20.60 -7.09
N GLU A 588 17.97 -21.36 -7.00
CA GLU A 588 19.08 -21.31 -7.97
C GLU A 588 18.51 -21.12 -9.37
N ALA A 589 18.81 -19.96 -9.96
CA ALA A 589 18.54 -19.66 -11.35
C ALA A 589 19.70 -20.18 -12.21
#